data_AF-U6DMS5-F1
#
_entry.id   AF-U6DMS5-F1
#
_cell.length_a   1.000
_cell.length_b   1.000
_cell.length_c   1.000
_cell.angle_alpha   90.00
_cell.angle_beta   90.00
_cell.angle_gamma   90.00
#
_symmetry.space_group_name_H-M   'P 1'
#
loop_
_entity.id
_entity.type
_entity.pdbx_description
1 polymer ?
#
loop_
_entity_poly.entity_id
_entity_poly.type
_entity_poly.pdbx_seq_one_letter_code
_entity_poly.pdbx_strand_id
1 'polypeptide(L)'
;CPPHLPPLPTEGLLTLRAKPPSEAEYTDVLQKIKYAFSLLARLRCNIANPSSPELLHFLFGPLQLVVDTSGGPRFASEVRRPHLTSEAVALLRDHLTPRENALWTSLGDSWTRPGLELTPE
;
A
#
# COMPACT_ATOMS: atom_id res chain seq x y z
N CYS A 1 -26.66 31.14 4.80
CA CYS A 1 -26.21 29.98 3.99
C CYS A 1 -25.86 30.48 2.61
N PRO A 2 -24.64 30.25 2.08
CA PRO A 2 -24.35 30.61 0.70
C PRO A 2 -25.14 29.67 -0.22
N PRO A 3 -25.55 30.14 -1.41
CA PRO A 3 -26.24 29.31 -2.38
C PRO A 3 -25.28 28.26 -2.93
N HIS A 4 -25.71 26.99 -2.91
CA HIS A 4 -25.05 25.92 -3.65
C HIS A 4 -25.10 26.26 -5.15
N LEU A 5 -23.97 26.69 -5.71
CA LEU A 5 -23.81 26.84 -7.15
C LEU A 5 -23.89 25.44 -7.78
N PRO A 6 -24.69 25.23 -8.85
CA PRO A 6 -24.62 23.99 -9.61
C PRO A 6 -23.21 23.82 -10.21
N PRO A 7 -22.68 22.59 -10.27
CA PRO A 7 -21.37 22.33 -10.86
C PRO A 7 -21.33 22.80 -12.31
N LEU A 8 -20.19 23.34 -12.73
CA LEU A 8 -20.01 23.83 -14.10
C LEU A 8 -20.19 22.65 -15.09
N PRO A 9 -20.68 22.88 -16.32
CA PRO A 9 -20.94 21.82 -17.30
C PRO A 9 -19.73 20.89 -17.54
N THR A 10 -18.52 21.45 -17.42
CA THR A 10 -17.25 20.73 -17.55
C THR A 10 -16.95 19.80 -16.38
N GLU A 11 -17.32 20.13 -15.14
CA GLU A 11 -17.10 19.29 -13.95
C GLU A 11 -18.03 18.07 -13.96
N GLY A 12 -19.26 18.23 -14.46
CA GLY A 12 -20.20 17.13 -14.70
C GLY A 12 -19.70 16.15 -15.78
N LEU A 13 -19.05 16.65 -16.84
CA LEU A 13 -18.52 15.79 -17.91
C LEU A 13 -17.30 14.97 -17.48
N LEU A 14 -16.46 15.50 -16.59
CA LEU A 14 -15.30 14.77 -16.05
C LEU A 14 -15.74 13.63 -15.12
N THR A 15 -16.72 13.88 -14.25
CA THR A 15 -17.30 12.85 -13.36
C THR A 15 -18.07 11.78 -14.12
N LEU A 16 -18.73 12.12 -15.24
CA LEU A 16 -19.43 11.16 -16.10
C LEU A 16 -18.50 10.20 -16.87
N ARG A 17 -17.22 10.55 -17.06
CA ARG A 17 -16.24 9.73 -17.75
C ARG A 17 -15.24 9.04 -16.83
N ALA A 18 -15.13 9.49 -15.59
CA ALA A 18 -14.26 8.85 -14.59
C ALA A 18 -14.88 7.52 -14.15
N LYS A 19 -14.30 6.41 -14.59
CA LYS A 19 -14.59 5.11 -14.01
C LYS A 19 -13.66 4.91 -12.80
N PRO A 20 -14.17 4.85 -11.57
CA PRO A 20 -13.33 4.55 -10.42
C PRO A 20 -12.70 3.15 -10.60
N PRO A 21 -11.49 2.91 -10.06
CA PRO A 21 -10.90 1.60 -10.10
C PRO A 21 -11.82 0.56 -9.46
N SER A 22 -11.85 -0.62 -10.05
CA SER A 22 -12.50 -1.79 -9.47
C SER A 22 -11.74 -2.29 -8.23
N GLU A 23 -12.42 -3.02 -7.36
CA GLU A 23 -11.79 -3.68 -6.20
C GLU A 23 -10.63 -4.61 -6.61
N ALA A 24 -10.74 -5.25 -7.78
CA ALA A 24 -9.67 -6.09 -8.33
C ALA A 24 -8.41 -5.29 -8.66
N GLU A 25 -8.56 -4.08 -9.20
CA GLU A 25 -7.43 -3.18 -9.50
C GLU A 25 -6.77 -2.68 -8.21
N TYR A 26 -7.57 -2.31 -7.19
CA TYR A 26 -7.02 -1.95 -5.88
C TYR A 26 -6.30 -3.11 -5.21
N THR A 27 -6.88 -4.31 -5.29
CA THR A 27 -6.25 -5.54 -4.80
C THR A 27 -4.91 -5.71 -5.46
N ASP A 28 -4.85 -5.74 -6.79
CA ASP A 28 -3.62 -5.91 -7.57
C ASP A 28 -2.52 -4.90 -7.20
N VAL A 29 -2.87 -3.62 -7.01
CA VAL A 29 -1.90 -2.60 -6.57
C VAL A 29 -1.39 -2.87 -5.15
N LEU A 30 -2.27 -3.22 -4.22
CA LEU A 30 -1.87 -3.60 -2.86
C LEU A 30 -0.96 -4.83 -2.87
N GLN A 31 -1.26 -5.83 -3.70
CA GLN A 31 -0.41 -7.02 -3.89
C GLN A 31 0.98 -6.64 -4.41
N LYS A 32 1.05 -5.73 -5.38
CA LYS A 32 2.31 -5.20 -5.92
C LYS A 32 3.12 -4.44 -4.87
N ILE A 33 2.48 -3.66 -4.01
CA ILE A 33 3.15 -2.97 -2.90
C ILE A 33 3.74 -3.98 -1.91
N LYS A 34 2.98 -5.02 -1.52
CA LYS A 34 3.50 -6.11 -0.65
C LYS A 34 4.72 -6.80 -1.28
N TYR A 35 4.63 -7.11 -2.57
CA TYR A 35 5.74 -7.71 -3.29
C TYR A 35 6.96 -6.77 -3.33
N ALA A 36 6.76 -5.48 -3.57
CA ALA A 36 7.82 -4.48 -3.58
C ALA A 36 8.56 -4.42 -2.24
N PHE A 37 7.85 -4.39 -1.10
CA PHE A 37 8.51 -4.45 0.22
C PHE A 37 9.36 -5.71 0.40
N SER A 38 8.84 -6.86 -0.03
CA SER A 38 9.58 -8.13 0.01
C SER A 38 10.83 -8.10 -0.87
N LEU A 39 10.73 -7.48 -2.05
CA LEU A 39 11.85 -7.31 -2.96
C LEU A 39 12.92 -6.36 -2.39
N LEU A 40 12.52 -5.24 -1.78
CA LEU A 40 13.43 -4.28 -1.15
C LEU A 40 14.22 -4.93 -0.01
N ALA A 41 13.59 -5.78 0.79
CA ALA A 41 14.29 -6.52 1.84
C ALA A 41 15.30 -7.52 1.27
N ARG A 42 14.94 -8.25 0.20
CA ARG A 42 15.84 -9.19 -0.48
C ARG A 42 17.04 -8.50 -1.14
N LEU A 43 16.86 -7.31 -1.70
CA LEU A 43 17.89 -6.56 -2.43
C LEU A 43 18.66 -5.57 -1.56
N ARG A 44 18.44 -5.53 -0.25
CA ARG A 44 18.95 -4.48 0.66
C ARG A 44 20.47 -4.26 0.62
N CYS A 45 21.24 -5.30 0.33
CA CYS A 45 22.71 -5.22 0.24
C CYS A 45 23.20 -4.91 -1.17
N ASN A 46 22.32 -4.91 -2.16
CA ASN A 46 22.64 -4.76 -3.58
C ASN A 46 22.21 -3.41 -4.15
N ILE A 47 21.37 -2.64 -3.44
CA ILE A 47 20.89 -1.34 -3.88
C ILE A 47 21.34 -0.24 -2.91
N ALA A 48 21.93 0.80 -3.47
CA ALA A 48 22.33 2.01 -2.77
C ALA A 48 22.16 3.16 -3.76
N ASN A 49 21.44 4.21 -3.36
CA ASN A 49 21.07 5.39 -4.17
C ASN A 49 19.93 5.22 -5.18
N PRO A 50 18.66 5.20 -4.73
CA PRO A 50 18.22 5.15 -3.33
C PRO A 50 18.37 3.74 -2.72
N SER A 51 18.65 3.69 -1.42
CA SER A 51 18.72 2.46 -0.62
C SER A 51 17.34 1.83 -0.40
N SER A 52 17.30 0.58 0.07
CA SER A 52 16.03 -0.10 0.38
C SER A 52 15.14 0.67 1.37
N PRO A 53 15.66 1.23 2.48
CA PRO A 53 14.84 2.05 3.38
C PRO A 53 14.27 3.31 2.70
N GLU A 54 15.06 4.00 1.87
CA GLU A 54 14.59 5.20 1.15
C GLU A 54 13.46 4.84 0.17
N LEU A 55 13.62 3.77 -0.59
CA LEU A 55 12.58 3.27 -1.48
C LEU A 55 11.34 2.80 -0.72
N LEU A 56 11.51 2.20 0.45
CA LEU A 56 10.41 1.78 1.32
C LEU A 56 9.58 3.01 1.73
N HIS A 57 10.20 4.11 2.15
CA HIS A 57 9.49 5.36 2.47
C HIS A 57 8.74 5.93 1.25
N PHE A 58 9.32 5.83 0.05
CA PHE A 58 8.63 6.28 -1.17
C PHE A 58 7.37 5.47 -1.49
N LEU A 59 7.26 4.23 -1.01
CA LEU A 59 6.05 3.41 -1.18
C LEU A 59 4.91 3.79 -0.23
N PHE A 60 5.18 4.52 0.87
CA PHE A 60 4.14 4.86 1.84
C PHE A 60 3.15 5.93 1.35
N GLY A 61 3.59 6.87 0.52
CA GLY A 61 2.70 7.82 -0.14
C GLY A 61 1.66 7.12 -1.04
N PRO A 62 2.10 6.30 -2.01
CA PRO A 62 1.22 5.46 -2.82
C PRO A 62 0.34 4.51 -2.00
N LEU A 63 0.89 3.84 -0.98
CA LEU A 63 0.12 2.94 -0.12
C LEU A 63 -1.02 3.69 0.59
N GLN A 64 -0.73 4.84 1.20
CA GLN A 64 -1.74 5.67 1.85
C GLN A 64 -2.86 6.06 0.86
N LEU A 65 -2.49 6.53 -0.33
CA LEU A 65 -3.46 6.92 -1.36
C LEU A 65 -4.39 5.75 -1.74
N VAL A 66 -3.83 4.56 -1.95
CA VAL A 66 -4.60 3.37 -2.31
C VAL A 66 -5.53 2.96 -1.17
N VAL A 67 -5.06 3.01 0.08
CA VAL A 67 -5.88 2.70 1.26
C VAL A 67 -7.03 3.71 1.39
N ASP A 68 -6.77 5.00 1.22
CA ASP A 68 -7.78 6.06 1.37
C ASP A 68 -8.87 5.98 0.30
N THR A 69 -8.51 5.54 -0.91
CA THR A 69 -9.42 5.49 -2.08
C THR A 69 -10.11 4.14 -2.29
N SER A 70 -9.66 3.07 -1.63
CA SER A 70 -10.22 1.71 -1.74
C SER A 70 -11.25 1.34 -0.67
N GLY A 71 -11.62 2.26 0.21
CA GLY A 71 -12.55 1.99 1.34
C GLY A 71 -11.86 1.83 2.70
N GLY A 72 -10.60 2.24 2.80
CA GLY A 72 -9.85 2.33 4.05
C GLY A 72 -9.09 1.07 4.44
N PRO A 73 -8.48 1.05 5.65
CA PRO A 73 -7.60 -0.02 6.10
C PRO A 73 -8.25 -1.40 6.13
N ARG A 74 -9.58 -1.46 6.33
CA ARG A 74 -10.33 -2.72 6.36
C ARG A 74 -10.22 -3.47 5.04
N PHE A 75 -10.44 -2.80 3.91
CA PHE A 75 -10.30 -3.42 2.59
C PHE A 75 -8.88 -3.94 2.37
N ALA A 76 -7.88 -3.11 2.64
CA ALA A 76 -6.48 -3.49 2.48
C ALA A 76 -6.07 -4.68 3.37
N SER A 77 -6.66 -4.83 4.56
CA SER A 77 -6.39 -5.95 5.47
C SER A 77 -6.79 -7.32 4.92
N GLU A 78 -7.76 -7.35 4.00
CA GLU A 78 -8.27 -8.56 3.35
C GLU A 78 -7.32 -9.06 2.23
N VAL A 79 -6.38 -8.21 1.78
CA VAL A 79 -5.37 -8.55 0.77
C VAL A 79 -4.25 -9.41 1.38
N ARG A 80 -4.50 -10.72 1.44
CA ARG A 80 -3.60 -11.70 2.06
C ARG A 80 -2.36 -12.00 1.22
N ARG A 81 -2.51 -12.09 -0.10
CA ARG A 81 -1.41 -12.48 -1.01
C ARG A 81 -0.79 -11.26 -1.70
N PRO A 82 0.48 -11.34 -2.13
CA PRO A 82 1.48 -12.27 -1.59
C PRO A 82 1.67 -12.01 -0.09
N HIS A 83 2.19 -12.99 0.64
CA HIS A 83 2.59 -12.75 2.02
C HIS A 83 3.89 -11.95 2.04
N LEU A 84 4.08 -11.11 3.05
CA LEU A 84 5.39 -10.50 3.28
C LEU A 84 6.35 -11.55 3.81
N THR A 85 7.62 -11.46 3.42
CA THR A 85 8.68 -12.31 4.00
C THR A 85 9.07 -11.81 5.39
N SER A 86 9.75 -12.64 6.18
CA SER A 86 10.27 -12.28 7.50
C SER A 86 11.21 -11.08 7.43
N GLU A 87 12.05 -11.00 6.42
CA GLU A 87 12.98 -9.89 6.19
C GLU A 87 12.24 -8.60 5.83
N ALA A 88 11.13 -8.70 5.08
CA ALA A 88 10.31 -7.54 4.73
C ALA A 88 9.65 -6.95 5.98
N VAL A 89 9.09 -7.80 6.83
CA VAL A 89 8.48 -7.38 8.10
C VAL A 89 9.54 -6.78 9.03
N ALA A 90 10.73 -7.36 9.11
CA ALA A 90 11.84 -6.78 9.88
C ALA A 90 12.26 -5.41 9.34
N LEU A 91 12.47 -5.29 8.02
CA LEU A 91 12.81 -4.02 7.38
C LEU A 91 11.77 -2.92 7.66
N LEU A 92 10.48 -3.26 7.60
CA LEU A 92 9.40 -2.34 7.96
C LEU A 92 9.49 -1.93 9.44
N ARG A 93 9.64 -2.88 10.38
CA ARG A 93 9.74 -2.55 11.81
C ARG A 93 10.91 -1.62 12.14
N ASP A 94 12.03 -1.80 11.45
CA ASP A 94 13.27 -1.10 11.76
C ASP A 94 13.31 0.33 11.19
N HIS A 95 12.57 0.61 10.11
CA HIS A 95 12.73 1.85 9.35
C HIS A 95 11.49 2.76 9.31
N LEU A 96 10.30 2.30 9.70
CA LEU A 96 9.11 3.13 9.59
C LEU A 96 9.12 4.31 10.57
N THR A 97 8.72 5.49 10.07
CA THR A 97 8.40 6.63 10.93
C THR A 97 7.13 6.34 11.74
N PRO A 98 6.85 7.08 12.84
CA PRO A 98 5.64 6.85 13.64
C PRO A 98 4.33 6.91 12.84
N ARG A 99 4.25 7.83 11.87
CA ARG A 99 3.07 7.98 11.00
C ARG A 99 2.89 6.78 10.06
N GLU A 100 3.97 6.33 9.44
CA GLU A 100 3.94 5.18 8.52
C GLU A 100 3.67 3.88 9.28
N ASN A 101 4.25 3.73 10.48
CA ASN A 101 3.97 2.59 11.34
C ASN A 101 2.50 2.54 11.78
N ALA A 102 1.87 3.69 12.07
CA ALA A 102 0.44 3.74 12.36
C ALA A 102 -0.41 3.29 11.15
N LEU A 103 -0.07 3.72 9.93
CA LEU A 103 -0.71 3.21 8.71
C LEU A 103 -0.52 1.70 8.58
N TRP A 104 0.72 1.24 8.60
CA TRP A 104 1.08 -0.16 8.38
C TRP A 104 0.40 -1.11 9.38
N THR A 105 0.40 -0.75 10.66
CA THR A 105 -0.26 -1.54 11.72
C THR A 105 -1.78 -1.56 11.57
N SER A 106 -2.40 -0.48 11.06
CA SER A 106 -3.84 -0.44 10.78
C SER A 106 -4.30 -1.44 9.71
N LEU A 107 -3.38 -1.92 8.85
CA LEU A 107 -3.67 -2.91 7.80
C LEU A 107 -3.76 -4.35 8.32
N GLY A 108 -3.46 -4.57 9.60
CA GLY A 108 -3.66 -5.85 10.28
C GLY A 108 -2.65 -6.95 9.93
N ASP A 109 -2.95 -8.18 10.39
CA ASP A 109 -2.01 -9.31 10.42
C ASP A 109 -1.48 -9.71 9.02
N SER A 110 -2.29 -9.56 7.97
CA SER A 110 -1.88 -9.83 6.58
C SER A 110 -0.69 -8.99 6.11
N TRP A 111 -0.41 -7.88 6.80
CA TRP A 111 0.68 -6.93 6.52
C TRP A 111 1.74 -6.87 7.62
N THR A 112 1.42 -7.26 8.85
CA THR A 112 2.35 -7.10 10.00
C THR A 112 3.01 -8.41 10.44
N ARG A 113 2.55 -9.54 9.91
CA ARG A 113 3.12 -10.86 10.17
C ARG A 113 3.69 -11.46 8.88
N PRO A 114 4.85 -12.12 8.96
CA PRO A 114 5.36 -12.85 7.82
C PRO A 114 4.41 -14.00 7.46
N GLY A 115 4.33 -14.33 6.18
CA GLY A 115 3.71 -15.58 5.77
C GLY A 115 4.46 -16.76 6.37
N LEU A 116 3.74 -17.83 6.70
CA LEU A 116 4.37 -19.14 6.91
C LEU A 116 5.11 -19.50 5.62
N GLU A 117 6.43 -19.37 5.65
CA GLU A 117 7.30 -19.96 4.64
C GLU A 117 7.11 -21.47 4.79
N LEU A 118 6.38 -22.08 3.85
CA LEU A 118 6.41 -23.53 3.73
C LEU A 118 7.86 -23.86 3.38
N THR A 119 8.59 -24.42 4.35
CA THR A 119 9.89 -25.02 4.11
C THR A 119 9.77 -25.94 2.90
N PRO A 120 10.59 -25.76 1.85
CA PRO A 120 10.66 -26.77 0.80
C PRO A 120 11.26 -28.02 1.45
N GLU A 121 10.50 -29.13 1.42
CA GLU A 121 11.05 -30.48 1.62
C GLU A 121 12.15 -30.79 0.59
#